data_AF-A0A1G9HC32-F1
#
_entry.id   AF-A0A1G9HC32-F1
#
_cell.length_a   1.000
_cell.length_b   1.000
_cell.length_c   1.000
_cell.angle_alpha   90.00
_cell.angle_beta   90.00
_cell.angle_gamma   90.00
#
_symmetry.space_group_name_H-M   'P 1'
#
loop_
_entity.id
_entity.type
_entity.pdbx_description
1 polymer ?
#
loop_
_entity_poly.entity_id
_entity_poly.type
_entity_poly.pdbx_seq_one_letter_code
_entity_poly.pdbx_strand_id
1 'polypeptide(L)'
;MITVPTRGGMQPFSPDLLDQWFYKAGFHKVAFTKPFIRLSTCAYDKIIVYKLTQNPLFTTYYKEASAGGLIVFEVSVQEGFLRYQGYCPLWLFGIWTLELPFQSRVNCLMKYRQDGFEAEERLRGFLKRFGDSS
;
A
#
# COMPACT_ATOMS: atom_id res chain seq x y z
N MET A 1 8.01 5.85 6.39
CA MET A 1 6.87 5.54 7.28
C MET A 1 6.21 6.83 7.71
N ILE A 2 4.88 6.90 7.60
CA ILE A 2 4.06 8.08 7.94
C ILE A 2 3.20 7.71 9.15
N THR A 3 3.13 8.62 10.12
CA THR A 3 2.34 8.46 11.34
C THR A 3 1.28 9.55 11.39
N VAL A 4 0.02 9.16 11.62
CA VAL A 4 -1.13 10.06 11.73
C VAL A 4 -1.78 9.82 13.10
N PRO A 5 -1.93 10.85 13.94
CA PRO A 5 -2.65 10.70 15.21
C PRO A 5 -4.13 10.48 14.94
N THR A 6 -4.74 9.55 15.66
CA THR A 6 -6.19 9.48 15.80
C THR A 6 -6.53 10.35 17.02
N ARG A 7 -7.03 11.58 16.82
CA ARG A 7 -7.20 12.55 17.92
C ARG A 7 -8.08 11.96 19.04
N GLY A 8 -7.67 12.19 20.29
CA GLY A 8 -8.19 11.60 21.54
C GLY A 8 -9.61 12.01 21.99
N GLY A 9 -10.54 12.08 21.05
CA GLY A 9 -11.98 12.28 21.30
C GLY A 9 -12.85 11.82 20.13
N MET A 10 -12.25 11.43 19.00
CA MET A 10 -12.92 10.83 17.85
C MET A 10 -12.99 9.30 18.02
N GLN A 11 -13.98 8.67 17.41
CA GLN A 11 -14.03 7.21 17.32
C GLN A 11 -12.66 6.69 16.84
N PRO A 12 -12.09 5.66 17.51
CA PRO A 12 -10.82 5.10 17.07
C PRO A 12 -10.93 4.68 15.61
N PHE A 13 -9.89 4.96 14.81
CA PHE A 13 -9.84 4.50 13.42
C PHE A 13 -10.07 2.99 13.41
N SER A 14 -11.24 2.55 12.95
CA SER A 14 -11.54 1.13 12.96
C SER A 14 -10.74 0.46 11.83
N PRO A 15 -10.13 -0.71 12.07
CA PRO A 15 -9.53 -1.51 11.01
C PRO A 15 -10.51 -1.73 9.84
N ASP A 16 -11.80 -1.92 10.14
CA ASP A 16 -12.86 -2.12 9.15
C ASP A 16 -13.03 -0.93 8.20
N LEU A 17 -12.89 0.30 8.69
CA LEU A 17 -12.99 1.50 7.86
C LEU A 17 -11.82 1.57 6.86
N LEU A 18 -10.61 1.24 7.31
CA LEU A 18 -9.43 1.18 6.44
C LEU A 18 -9.56 0.05 5.42
N ASP A 19 -9.97 -1.15 5.86
CA ASP A 19 -10.27 -2.28 5.00
C ASP A 19 -11.24 -1.87 3.88
N GLN A 20 -12.33 -1.18 4.23
CA GLN A 20 -13.31 -0.69 3.26
C GLN A 20 -12.73 0.36 2.30
N TRP A 21 -11.90 1.29 2.80
CA TRP A 21 -11.26 2.28 1.95
C TRP A 21 -10.34 1.61 0.92
N PHE A 22 -9.47 0.70 1.38
CA PHE A 22 -8.57 -0.05 0.50
C PHE A 22 -9.34 -0.85 -0.53
N TYR A 23 -10.38 -1.58 -0.12
CA TYR A 23 -11.24 -2.34 -1.02
C TYR A 23 -11.88 -1.45 -2.09
N LYS A 24 -12.50 -0.32 -1.70
CA LYS A 24 -13.10 0.64 -2.64
C LYS A 24 -12.08 1.28 -3.57
N ALA A 25 -10.83 1.45 -3.13
CA ALA A 25 -9.73 1.94 -3.94
C ALA A 25 -9.14 0.87 -4.89
N GLY A 26 -9.65 -0.37 -4.84
CA GLY A 26 -9.22 -1.49 -5.67
C GLY A 26 -8.00 -2.23 -5.13
N PHE A 27 -7.72 -2.14 -3.83
CA PHE A 27 -6.68 -2.91 -3.17
C PHE A 27 -7.23 -4.23 -2.62
N HIS A 28 -6.35 -5.21 -2.56
CA HIS A 28 -6.57 -6.50 -1.96
C HIS A 28 -5.77 -6.61 -0.66
N LYS A 29 -6.41 -7.07 0.41
CA LYS A 29 -5.74 -7.41 1.66
C LYS A 29 -4.98 -8.71 1.49
N VAL A 30 -3.71 -8.74 1.86
CA VAL A 30 -2.88 -9.94 1.77
C VAL A 30 -3.19 -10.88 2.93
N ALA A 31 -3.52 -12.13 2.61
CA ALA A 31 -3.57 -13.22 3.58
C ALA A 31 -2.26 -14.03 3.51
N PHE A 32 -1.33 -13.76 4.42
CA PHE A 32 -0.09 -14.53 4.51
C PHE A 32 -0.34 -15.88 5.19
N THR A 33 -0.19 -16.98 4.45
CA THR A 33 -0.17 -18.35 5.03
C THR A 33 1.25 -18.84 5.34
N LYS A 34 2.25 -18.07 4.89
CA LYS A 34 3.70 -18.30 4.95
C LYS A 34 4.38 -16.95 5.18
N PRO A 35 5.65 -16.92 5.60
CA PRO A 35 6.38 -15.66 5.84
C PRO A 35 6.52 -14.77 4.58
N PHE A 36 6.19 -15.29 3.40
CA PHE A 36 6.07 -14.51 2.18
C PHE A 36 4.98 -15.12 1.28
N ILE A 37 4.46 -14.30 0.37
CA ILE A 37 3.63 -14.73 -0.74
C ILE A 37 4.27 -14.33 -2.07
N ARG A 38 3.90 -15.03 -3.14
CA ARG A 38 4.20 -14.62 -4.50
C ARG A 38 2.93 -14.14 -5.18
N LEU A 39 3.00 -12.97 -5.79
CA LEU A 39 1.93 -12.39 -6.59
C LEU A 39 2.40 -12.31 -8.04
N SER A 40 1.50 -12.50 -8.98
CA SER A 40 1.80 -12.36 -10.41
C SER A 40 0.88 -11.32 -11.00
N THR A 41 1.46 -10.42 -11.79
CA THR A 41 0.73 -9.43 -12.59
C THR A 41 1.07 -9.62 -14.07
N CYS A 42 0.31 -8.98 -14.95
CA CYS A 42 0.54 -9.03 -16.39
C CYS A 42 0.92 -7.67 -16.95
N ALA A 43 1.95 -7.62 -17.79
CA ALA A 43 2.38 -6.45 -18.54
C ALA A 43 2.73 -6.85 -19.98
N TYR A 44 1.95 -6.39 -20.96
CA TYR A 44 2.22 -6.65 -22.40
C TYR A 44 2.57 -8.12 -22.69
N ASP A 45 1.69 -9.04 -22.28
CA ASP A 45 1.84 -10.49 -22.41
C ASP A 45 3.00 -11.14 -21.62
N LYS A 46 3.64 -10.38 -20.73
CA LYS A 46 4.64 -10.89 -19.80
C LYS A 46 4.07 -11.00 -18.39
N ILE A 47 4.36 -12.12 -17.74
CA ILE A 47 4.07 -12.31 -16.33
C ILE A 47 5.21 -11.69 -15.51
N ILE A 48 4.87 -10.78 -14.61
CA ILE A 48 5.80 -10.23 -13.62
C ILE A 48 5.45 -10.83 -12.27
N VAL A 49 6.45 -11.41 -11.60
CA VAL A 49 6.26 -12.03 -10.29
C VAL A 49 6.86 -11.13 -9.21
N TYR A 50 6.12 -10.92 -8.14
CA TYR A 50 6.52 -10.20 -6.96
C TYR A 50 6.59 -11.13 -5.77
N LYS A 51 7.52 -10.87 -4.85
CA LYS A 51 7.57 -11.50 -3.54
C LYS A 51 7.23 -10.44 -2.50
N LEU A 52 6.14 -10.64 -1.77
CA LEU A 52 5.81 -9.83 -0.59
C LEU A 52 6.18 -10.62 0.65
N THR A 53 6.87 -9.99 1.60
CA THR A 53 7.25 -10.60 2.87
C THR A 53 6.32 -10.10 3.96
N GLN A 54 5.90 -10.98 4.86
CA GLN A 54 5.00 -10.62 5.95
C GLN A 54 5.75 -9.74 6.96
N ASN A 55 5.16 -8.60 7.30
CA ASN A 55 5.54 -7.81 8.45
C ASN A 55 4.47 -7.98 9.54
N PRO A 56 4.75 -8.66 10.67
CA PRO A 56 3.72 -9.02 11.65
C PRO A 56 3.10 -7.80 12.36
N LEU A 57 3.74 -6.64 12.28
CA LEU A 57 3.24 -5.40 12.88
C LEU A 57 2.27 -4.63 11.96
N PHE A 58 2.12 -5.06 10.71
CA PHE A 58 1.36 -4.34 9.69
C PHE A 58 0.41 -5.29 8.94
N THR A 59 -0.73 -4.75 8.56
CA THR A 59 -1.60 -5.33 7.55
C THR A 59 -1.13 -4.87 6.18
N THR A 60 -0.89 -5.81 5.27
CA THR A 60 -0.44 -5.50 3.90
C THR A 60 -1.62 -5.48 2.94
N TYR A 61 -1.69 -4.44 2.14
CA TYR A 61 -2.61 -4.27 1.01
C TYR A 61 -1.81 -4.14 -0.27
N TYR A 62 -2.30 -4.71 -1.37
CA TYR A 62 -1.68 -4.53 -2.67
C TYR A 62 -2.69 -4.20 -3.76
N LYS A 63 -2.22 -3.57 -4.81
CA LYS A 63 -2.98 -3.30 -6.02
C LYS A 63 -2.08 -3.34 -7.25
N GLU A 64 -2.57 -3.90 -8.34
CA GLU A 64 -1.88 -3.84 -9.63
C GLU A 64 -1.87 -2.40 -10.19
N ALA A 65 -0.76 -2.03 -10.79
CA ALA A 65 -0.51 -0.69 -11.32
C ALA A 65 -0.08 -0.75 -12.79
N SER A 66 0.15 0.43 -13.38
CA SER A 66 0.56 0.56 -14.78
C SER A 66 1.76 -0.34 -15.09
N ALA A 67 1.78 -0.88 -16.32
CA ALA A 67 2.85 -1.76 -16.81
C ALA A 67 3.10 -3.00 -15.93
N GLY A 68 2.03 -3.53 -15.32
CA GLY A 68 2.08 -4.68 -14.42
C GLY A 68 2.80 -4.40 -13.11
N GLY A 69 3.02 -3.14 -12.75
CA GLY A 69 3.57 -2.75 -11.46
C GLY A 69 2.70 -3.22 -10.29
N LEU A 70 3.26 -3.16 -9.09
CA LEU A 70 2.52 -3.42 -7.86
C LEU A 70 2.65 -2.21 -6.93
N ILE A 71 1.54 -1.77 -6.36
CA ILE A 71 1.49 -0.78 -5.29
C ILE A 71 1.19 -1.56 -4.01
N VAL A 72 2.00 -1.35 -2.98
CA VAL A 72 1.84 -2.00 -1.69
C VAL A 72 1.71 -0.93 -0.61
N PHE A 73 0.73 -1.13 0.27
CA PHE A 73 0.62 -0.39 1.53
C PHE A 73 0.75 -1.36 2.68
N GLU A 74 1.59 -1.02 3.65
CA GLU A 74 1.63 -1.67 4.95
C GLU A 74 1.06 -0.70 5.98
N VAL A 75 0.03 -1.12 6.70
CA VAL A 75 -0.75 -0.26 7.60
C VAL A 75 -0.88 -0.89 8.98
N SER A 76 -0.68 -0.10 10.01
CA SER A 76 -0.81 -0.50 11.41
C SER A 76 -1.61 0.54 12.17
N VAL A 77 -2.56 0.08 13.00
CA VAL A 77 -3.32 0.93 13.90
C VAL A 77 -2.97 0.50 15.32
N GLN A 78 -2.28 1.35 16.07
CA GLN A 78 -1.85 1.07 17.44
C GLN A 78 -2.03 2.31 18.30
N GLU A 79 -2.61 2.15 19.49
CA GLU A 79 -2.63 3.18 20.55
C GLU A 79 -3.12 4.56 20.09
N GLY A 80 -4.11 4.58 19.19
CA GLY A 80 -4.62 5.82 18.64
C GLY A 80 -3.69 6.50 17.63
N PHE A 81 -2.81 5.74 16.97
CA PHE A 81 -2.01 6.20 15.84
C PHE A 81 -2.19 5.24 14.67
N LEU A 82 -2.41 5.81 13.49
CA LEU A 82 -2.30 5.12 12.22
C LEU A 82 -0.88 5.29 11.70
N ARG A 83 -0.16 4.19 11.51
CA ARG A 83 1.15 4.16 10.84
C ARG A 83 0.98 3.47 9.50
N TYR A 84 1.55 4.04 8.45
CA TYR A 84 1.61 3.35 7.18
C TYR A 84 2.88 3.64 6.40
N GLN A 85 3.21 2.74 5.48
CA GLN A 85 4.19 2.94 4.45
C GLN A 85 3.67 2.44 3.11
N GLY A 86 3.95 3.20 2.06
CA GLY A 86 3.61 2.86 0.69
C GLY A 86 4.87 2.66 -0.15
N TYR A 87 4.92 1.59 -0.93
CA TYR A 87 6.04 1.30 -1.81
C TYR A 87 5.62 0.49 -3.03
N CYS A 88 6.48 0.46 -4.04
CA CYS A 88 6.38 -0.43 -5.18
C CYS A 88 7.49 -1.47 -5.09
N PRO A 89 7.20 -2.77 -4.89
CA PRO A 89 8.23 -3.79 -4.87
C PRO A 89 8.82 -3.97 -6.26
N LEU A 90 10.12 -4.17 -6.33
CA LEU A 90 10.85 -4.56 -7.53
C LEU A 90 11.60 -5.85 -7.23
N TRP A 91 11.31 -6.91 -7.99
CA TRP A 91 11.99 -8.18 -7.85
C TRP A 91 13.23 -8.22 -8.75
N LEU A 92 14.42 -8.14 -8.13
CA LEU A 92 15.71 -8.14 -8.79
C LEU A 92 16.31 -9.55 -8.77
N PHE A 93 16.62 -10.06 -9.95
CA PHE A 93 17.33 -11.33 -10.17
C PHE A 93 16.71 -12.55 -9.46
N GLY A 94 15.40 -12.54 -9.21
CA GLY A 94 14.69 -13.65 -8.57
C GLY A 94 15.00 -13.87 -7.08
N ILE A 95 15.87 -13.06 -6.47
CA ILE A 95 16.34 -13.27 -5.09
C ILE A 95 16.08 -12.02 -4.22
N TRP A 96 16.20 -10.82 -4.79
CA TRP A 96 16.19 -9.57 -4.02
C TRP A 96 14.90 -8.81 -4.26
N THR A 97 14.23 -8.36 -3.19
CA THR A 97 13.07 -7.46 -3.30
C THR A 97 13.50 -6.08 -2.86
N LEU A 98 13.43 -5.11 -3.77
CA LEU A 98 13.70 -3.72 -3.48
C LEU A 98 12.37 -2.98 -3.34
N GLU A 99 12.20 -2.24 -2.24
CA GLU A 99 11.02 -1.40 -2.01
C GLU A 99 11.30 0.00 -2.56
N LEU A 100 10.68 0.32 -3.69
CA LEU A 100 10.81 1.65 -4.29
C LEU A 100 9.76 2.59 -3.71
N PRO A 101 10.15 3.77 -3.19
CA PRO A 101 9.17 4.73 -2.69
C PRO A 101 8.33 5.28 -3.84
N PHE A 102 7.11 5.67 -3.53
CA PHE A 102 6.25 6.42 -4.46
C PHE A 102 6.91 7.74 -4.87
N GLN A 103 6.59 8.21 -6.07
CA GLN A 103 7.20 9.41 -6.62
C GLN A 103 6.22 10.16 -7.54
N SER A 104 6.06 11.45 -7.31
CA SER A 104 5.08 12.31 -8.03
C SER A 104 5.45 12.61 -9.47
N ARG A 105 6.75 12.61 -9.80
CA ARG A 105 7.26 12.81 -11.16
C ARG A 105 8.24 11.70 -11.49
N VAL A 106 7.92 10.95 -12.53
CA VAL A 106 8.70 9.80 -12.98
C VAL A 106 8.75 9.76 -14.50
N ASN A 107 9.80 9.14 -15.03
CA ASN A 107 9.85 8.84 -16.45
C ASN A 107 8.83 7.74 -16.79
N CYS A 108 8.44 7.63 -18.06
CA CYS A 108 7.40 6.71 -18.54
C CYS A 108 7.56 5.25 -18.02
N LEU A 109 8.81 4.76 -17.91
CA LEU A 109 9.13 3.42 -17.43
C LEU A 109 8.79 3.15 -15.95
N MET A 110 8.60 4.20 -15.16
CA MET A 110 8.38 4.12 -13.71
C MET A 110 6.99 4.63 -13.31
N LYS A 111 6.06 4.68 -14.27
CA LYS A 111 4.70 5.21 -14.09
C LYS A 111 3.95 4.59 -12.90
N TYR A 112 4.18 3.31 -12.61
CA TYR A 112 3.60 2.64 -11.44
C TYR A 112 3.97 3.30 -10.09
N ARG A 113 5.11 4.00 -10.00
CA ARG A 113 5.49 4.77 -8.80
C ARG A 113 4.69 6.06 -8.66
N GLN A 114 4.25 6.63 -9.78
CA GLN A 114 3.31 7.75 -9.79
C GLN A 114 1.90 7.28 -9.44
N ASP A 115 1.45 6.14 -9.96
CA ASP A 115 0.17 5.55 -9.57
C ASP A 115 0.10 5.31 -8.04
N GLY A 116 1.21 4.84 -7.45
CA GLY A 116 1.37 4.71 -6.01
C GLY A 116 1.30 6.05 -5.27
N PHE A 117 1.95 7.10 -5.81
CA PHE A 117 1.88 8.45 -5.25
C PHE A 117 0.45 8.99 -5.25
N GLU A 118 -0.29 8.82 -6.35
CA GLU A 118 -1.70 9.23 -6.47
C GLU A 118 -2.62 8.43 -5.54
N ALA A 119 -2.31 7.15 -5.29
CA ALA A 119 -3.01 6.37 -4.27
C ALA A 119 -2.72 6.89 -2.85
N GLU A 120 -1.47 7.25 -2.54
CA GLU A 120 -1.08 7.80 -1.24
C GLU A 120 -1.74 9.15 -0.99
N GLU A 121 -1.78 10.05 -1.97
CA GLU A 121 -2.45 11.35 -1.84
C GLU A 121 -3.95 11.18 -1.57
N ARG A 122 -4.61 10.21 -2.22
CA ARG A 122 -6.01 9.87 -1.92
C ARG A 122 -6.19 9.34 -0.51
N LEU A 123 -5.28 8.49 -0.02
CA LEU A 123 -5.29 8.01 1.35
C LEU A 123 -5.12 9.18 2.32
N ARG A 124 -4.12 10.04 2.12
CA ARG A 124 -3.90 11.25 2.93
C ARG A 124 -5.12 12.16 2.95
N GLY A 125 -5.77 12.38 1.81
CA GLY A 125 -7.00 13.16 1.71
C GLY A 125 -8.15 12.54 2.50
N PHE A 126 -8.32 11.22 2.42
CA PHE A 126 -9.29 10.49 3.23
C PHE A 126 -9.01 10.62 4.73
N LEU A 127 -7.77 10.42 5.15
CA LEU A 127 -7.35 10.53 6.55
C LEU A 127 -7.55 11.95 7.12
N LYS A 128 -7.25 12.99 6.31
CA LYS A 128 -7.49 14.38 6.69
C LYS A 128 -8.99 14.66 6.87
N ARG A 129 -9.83 14.25 5.93
CA ARG A 129 -11.29 14.42 6.03
C ARG A 129 -11.88 13.71 7.24
N PHE A 130 -11.37 12.53 7.59
CA PHE A 130 -11.75 11.85 8.82
C PHE A 130 -11.33 12.62 10.09
N GLY A 131 -10.22 13.35 10.03
CA GLY A 131 -9.79 14.25 11.10
C GLY A 131 -10.52 15.60 11.15
N ASP A 132 -11.15 16.04 10.06
CA ASP A 132 -11.79 17.37 9.92
C ASP A 132 -13.34 17.32 9.94
N SER A 133 -13.97 16.17 9.67
CA SER A 133 -15.44 16.04 9.52
C SER A 133 -16.17 15.65 10.82
N SER A 134 -15.59 15.93 11.99
CA SER A 134 -16.21 15.72 13.31
C SER A 134 -15.76 16.81 14.27
#